data_AF-A0A5K1JX85-F1
#
_entry.id   AF-A0A5K1JX85-F1
#
_cell.length_a   1.000
_cell.length_b   1.000
_cell.length_c   1.000
_cell.angle_alpha   90.00
_cell.angle_beta   90.00
_cell.angle_gamma   90.00
#
_symmetry.space_group_name_H-M   'P 1'
#
loop_
_entity.id
_entity.type
_entity.pdbx_description
1 polymer ?
#
loop_
_entity_poly.entity_id
_entity_poly.type
_entity_poly.pdbx_seq_one_letter_code
_entity_poly.pdbx_strand_id
1 'polypeptide(L)'
;MSSAYPHLLAALMRTFRDKYRDPHLALAMFDHARNLSIASFVFGCTTPAYNELIETRWWCFRDLRGVVEALDEMRVNGIAVDGRTRQLTETVRREVGERTMWQEESSLGSGEVWEMVTRIEQLTAESVSEGKKKRKTSKTDVEAKTKGSAKERAWKPRKWSAGQEMWKKDALDANARDGWAFDKWQLQRPAAAAKRRPLRL
;
A
#
# COMPACT_ATOMS: atom_id res chain seq x y z
N MET A 1 11.73 26.73 2.33
CA MET A 1 12.22 25.71 3.27
C MET A 1 12.29 24.38 2.54
N SER A 2 13.38 23.62 2.67
CA SER A 2 13.75 22.55 1.74
C SER A 2 12.95 21.27 1.95
N SER A 3 12.29 20.77 0.90
CA SER A 3 11.63 19.45 0.84
C SER A 3 12.59 18.27 1.07
N ALA A 4 13.90 18.52 1.17
CA ALA A 4 14.92 17.51 1.37
C ALA A 4 15.04 17.05 2.82
N TYR A 5 14.64 17.86 3.81
CA TYR A 5 14.85 17.54 5.22
C TYR A 5 14.29 16.17 5.67
N PRO A 6 13.04 15.80 5.37
CA PRO A 6 12.51 14.51 5.81
C PRO A 6 13.17 13.32 5.08
N HIS A 7 13.58 13.53 3.83
CA HIS A 7 14.31 12.53 3.05
C HIS A 7 15.74 12.35 3.58
N LEU A 8 16.38 13.43 4.03
CA LEU A 8 17.69 13.40 4.67
C LEU A 8 17.63 12.65 6.00
N LEU A 9 16.62 12.95 6.84
CA LEU A 9 16.42 12.27 8.11
C LEU A 9 16.21 10.77 7.90
N ALA A 10 15.34 10.39 6.96
CA ALA A 10 15.12 9.00 6.60
C ALA A 10 16.40 8.32 6.10
N ALA A 11 17.14 8.96 5.18
CA ALA A 11 18.40 8.42 4.67
C ALA A 11 19.44 8.23 5.78
N LEU A 12 19.50 9.17 6.74
CA LEU A 12 20.41 9.12 7.87
C LEU A 12 20.05 7.99 8.84
N MET A 13 18.77 7.84 9.19
CA MET A 13 18.28 6.69 9.98
C MET A 13 18.63 5.36 9.32
N ARG A 14 18.33 5.23 8.02
CA ARG A 14 18.63 4.04 7.24
C ARG A 14 20.13 3.75 7.20
N THR A 15 20.96 4.77 7.05
CA THR A 15 22.42 4.61 7.02
C THR A 15 22.93 4.13 8.38
N PHE A 16 22.44 4.68 9.49
CA PHE A 16 22.85 4.21 10.81
C PHE A 16 22.41 2.77 11.08
N ARG A 17 21.19 2.41 10.70
CA ARG A 17 20.69 1.04 10.80
C ARG A 17 21.48 0.05 9.93
N ASP A 18 21.60 0.32 8.63
CA ASP A 18 22.11 -0.65 7.65
C ASP A 18 23.64 -0.65 7.56
N LYS A 19 24.26 0.54 7.50
CA LYS A 19 25.70 0.69 7.25
C LYS A 19 26.51 0.64 8.54
N TYR A 20 26.06 1.33 9.58
CA TYR A 20 26.76 1.39 10.86
C TYR A 20 26.28 0.34 11.86
N ARG A 21 25.20 -0.39 11.54
CA ARG A 21 24.60 -1.42 12.42
C ARG A 21 24.27 -0.89 13.81
N ASP A 22 23.90 0.39 13.89
CA ASP A 22 23.51 1.05 15.13
C ASP A 22 22.05 1.52 15.02
N PRO A 23 21.10 0.62 15.33
CA PRO A 23 19.68 0.97 15.31
C PRO A 23 19.29 1.91 16.46
N HIS A 24 20.05 1.95 17.56
CA HIS A 24 19.78 2.87 18.66
C HIS A 24 20.06 4.31 18.25
N LEU A 25 21.16 4.54 17.54
CA LEU A 25 21.48 5.85 16.98
C LEU A 25 20.42 6.28 15.95
N ALA A 26 19.94 5.37 15.10
CA ALA A 26 18.86 5.67 14.17
C ALA A 26 17.59 6.16 14.91
N LEU A 27 17.21 5.53 16.02
CA LEU A 27 16.10 5.96 16.86
C LEU A 27 16.37 7.32 17.54
N ALA A 28 17.58 7.52 18.07
CA ALA A 28 17.98 8.77 18.73
C ALA A 28 17.96 9.96 17.76
N MET A 29 18.29 9.75 16.48
CA MET A 29 18.22 10.81 15.46
C MET A 29 16.79 11.23 15.15
N PHE A 30 15.85 10.29 15.10
CA PHE A 30 14.44 10.62 14.95
C PHE A 30 13.92 11.37 16.17
N ASP A 31 14.24 10.90 17.37
CA ASP A 31 13.80 11.54 18.62
C ASP A 31 14.38 12.96 18.76
N HIS A 32 15.65 13.13 18.38
CA HIS A 32 16.26 14.46 18.32
C HIS A 32 15.52 15.38 17.33
N ALA A 33 15.21 14.90 16.12
CA ALA A 33 14.48 15.68 15.13
C ALA A 33 13.07 16.08 15.60
N ARG A 34 12.40 15.20 16.35
CA ARG A 34 11.09 15.45 16.98
C ARG A 34 11.18 16.54 18.05
N ASN A 35 12.21 16.47 18.91
CA ASN A 35 12.32 17.32 20.10
C ASN A 35 13.09 18.63 19.88
N LEU A 36 13.76 18.80 18.73
CA LEU A 36 14.59 19.98 18.45
C LEU A 36 13.76 21.28 18.32
N SER A 37 12.63 21.24 17.61
CA SER A 37 11.69 22.36 17.49
C SER A 37 10.40 21.89 16.81
N ILE A 38 9.33 22.67 16.96
CA ILE A 38 8.06 22.44 16.26
C ILE A 38 8.27 22.41 14.73
N ALA A 39 9.09 23.32 14.20
CA ALA A 39 9.40 23.36 12.78
C ALA A 39 10.15 22.10 12.32
N SER A 40 11.13 21.64 13.11
CA SER A 40 11.84 20.38 12.83
C SER A 40 10.90 19.18 12.84
N PHE A 41 9.97 19.12 13.80
CA PHE A 41 8.96 18.08 13.84
C PHE A 41 8.07 18.10 12.59
N VAL A 42 7.44 19.24 12.29
CA VAL A 42 6.48 19.36 11.16
C VAL A 42 7.13 19.08 9.81
N PHE A 43 8.37 19.53 9.58
CA PHE A 43 9.04 19.36 8.29
C PHE A 43 9.88 18.07 8.20
N GLY A 44 10.37 17.55 9.32
CA GLY A 44 11.27 16.39 9.37
C GLY A 44 10.57 15.07 9.63
N CYS A 45 9.66 15.06 10.60
CA CYS A 45 8.89 13.87 10.99
C CYS A 45 7.68 13.72 10.07
N THR A 46 7.94 13.30 8.83
CA THR A 46 6.91 12.99 7.83
C THR A 46 6.98 11.52 7.43
N THR A 47 6.09 11.07 6.54
CA THR A 47 5.95 9.67 6.12
C THR A 47 7.27 8.92 5.87
N PRO A 48 8.26 9.43 5.09
CA PRO A 48 9.52 8.70 4.89
C PRO A 48 10.32 8.48 6.17
N ALA A 49 10.32 9.42 7.11
CA ALA A 49 11.02 9.27 8.39
C ALA A 49 10.30 8.27 9.32
N TYR A 50 8.96 8.31 9.35
CA TYR A 50 8.17 7.31 10.09
C TYR A 50 8.32 5.89 9.52
N ASN A 51 8.45 5.75 8.20
CA ASN A 51 8.72 4.45 7.59
C ASN A 51 10.02 3.85 8.11
N GLU A 52 11.11 4.65 8.19
CA GLU A 52 12.37 4.17 8.77
C GLU A 52 12.27 3.91 10.28
N LEU A 53 11.47 4.70 11.01
CA LEU A 53 11.20 4.47 12.43
C LEU A 53 10.53 3.12 12.66
N ILE A 54 9.43 2.85 11.95
CA ILE A 54 8.66 1.60 12.02
C ILE A 54 9.53 0.42 11.63
N GLU A 55 10.28 0.55 10.52
CA GLU A 55 11.19 -0.49 10.05
C GLU A 55 12.28 -0.79 11.08
N THR A 56 12.89 0.24 11.67
CA THR A 56 13.92 0.05 12.71
C THR A 56 13.36 -0.62 13.97
N ARG A 57 12.19 -0.18 14.45
CA ARG A 57 11.52 -0.79 15.61
C ARG A 57 11.18 -2.26 15.37
N TRP A 58 10.69 -2.58 14.18
CA TRP A 58 10.28 -3.95 13.87
C TRP A 58 11.47 -4.89 13.62
N TRP A 59 12.38 -4.54 12.71
CA TRP A 59 13.45 -5.46 12.31
C TRP A 59 14.52 -5.63 13.38
N CYS A 60 14.87 -4.56 14.10
CA CYS A 60 15.96 -4.59 15.06
C CYS A 60 15.50 -4.97 16.47
N PHE A 61 14.30 -4.53 16.88
CA PHE A 61 13.84 -4.70 18.26
C PHE A 61 12.63 -5.62 18.41
N ARG A 62 11.93 -5.95 17.31
CA ARG A 62 10.66 -6.69 17.34
C ARG A 62 9.62 -6.04 18.24
N ASP A 63 9.66 -4.71 18.29
CA ASP A 63 8.81 -3.90 19.15
C ASP A 63 7.46 -3.61 18.47
N LEU A 64 6.49 -4.51 18.69
CA LEU A 64 5.14 -4.35 18.14
C LEU A 64 4.43 -3.12 18.71
N ARG A 65 4.59 -2.86 20.01
CA ARG A 65 3.94 -1.73 20.67
C ARG A 65 4.46 -0.42 20.11
N GLY A 66 5.76 -0.32 19.91
CA GLY A 66 6.37 0.83 19.28
C GLY A 66 5.95 1.06 17.83
N VAL A 67 5.62 0.01 17.08
CA VAL A 67 5.04 0.14 15.73
C VAL A 67 3.62 0.71 15.82
N VAL A 68 2.79 0.24 16.76
CA VAL A 68 1.43 0.77 16.99
C VAL A 68 1.50 2.24 17.37
N GLU A 69 2.36 2.60 18.34
CA GLU A 69 2.54 3.99 18.80
C GLU A 69 2.96 4.91 17.63
N ALA A 70 3.89 4.48 16.79
CA ALA A 70 4.33 5.26 15.63
C ALA A 70 3.20 5.48 14.60
N LEU A 71 2.40 4.45 14.34
CA LEU A 71 1.24 4.56 13.42
C LEU A 71 0.13 5.45 14.00
N ASP A 72 -0.10 5.40 15.30
CA ASP A 72 -1.08 6.26 15.96
C ASP A 72 -0.60 7.72 15.96
N GLU A 73 0.70 7.95 16.20
CA GLU A 73 1.32 9.27 16.07
C GLU A 73 1.19 9.82 14.65
N MET A 74 1.38 9.00 13.62
CA MET A 74 1.11 9.42 12.24
C MET A 74 -0.35 9.85 12.05
N ARG A 75 -1.30 9.09 12.58
CA ARG A 75 -2.74 9.42 12.48
C ARG A 75 -3.08 10.72 13.20
N VAL A 76 -2.65 10.88 14.46
CA VAL A 76 -2.94 12.06 15.29
C VAL A 76 -2.35 13.32 14.64
N ASN A 77 -1.18 13.22 14.03
CA ASN A 77 -0.52 14.33 13.35
C ASN A 77 -0.98 14.55 11.89
N GLY A 78 -1.94 13.77 11.41
CA GLY A 78 -2.46 13.88 10.04
C GLY A 78 -1.46 13.50 8.95
N ILE A 79 -0.47 12.68 9.28
CA ILE A 79 0.57 12.20 8.35
C ILE A 79 0.01 11.04 7.53
N ALA A 80 0.03 11.20 6.21
CA ALA A 80 -0.51 10.20 5.31
C ALA A 80 0.34 8.91 5.31
N VAL A 81 -0.35 7.78 5.38
CA VAL A 81 0.21 6.43 5.21
C VAL A 81 0.46 6.20 3.72
N ASP A 82 1.69 5.83 3.34
CA ASP A 82 2.04 5.53 1.95
C ASP A 82 2.02 4.02 1.64
N GLY A 83 2.36 3.66 0.40
CA GLY A 83 2.45 2.27 -0.03
C GLY A 83 3.51 1.46 0.75
N ARG A 84 4.60 2.11 1.18
CA ARG A 84 5.68 1.47 1.93
C ARG A 84 5.25 1.21 3.37
N THR A 85 4.59 2.17 4.03
CA THR A 85 4.02 1.99 5.37
C THR A 85 3.09 0.78 5.40
N ARG A 86 2.25 0.62 4.37
CA ARG A 86 1.34 -0.53 4.25
C ARG A 86 2.11 -1.85 4.10
N GLN A 87 3.13 -1.89 3.25
CA GLN A 87 3.97 -3.09 3.09
C GLN A 87 4.66 -3.48 4.41
N LEU A 88 5.17 -2.49 5.16
CA LEU A 88 5.78 -2.71 6.47
C LEU A 88 4.75 -3.28 7.45
N THR A 89 3.57 -2.66 7.55
CA THR A 89 2.46 -3.12 8.38
C THR A 89 2.02 -4.54 8.03
N GLU A 90 1.84 -4.86 6.76
CA GLU A 90 1.46 -6.22 6.33
C GLU A 90 2.53 -7.25 6.70
N THR A 91 3.81 -6.87 6.58
CA THR A 91 4.93 -7.72 7.00
C THR A 91 4.88 -7.98 8.51
N VAL A 92 4.67 -6.93 9.31
CA VAL A 92 4.51 -7.04 10.77
C VAL A 92 3.34 -7.97 11.11
N ARG A 93 2.16 -7.75 10.53
CA ARG A 93 0.96 -8.58 10.76
C ARG A 93 1.23 -10.05 10.44
N ARG A 94 1.86 -10.32 9.29
CA ARG A 94 2.16 -11.70 8.87
C ARG A 94 3.14 -12.37 9.82
N GLU A 95 4.24 -11.71 10.16
CA GLU A 95 5.27 -12.29 11.03
C GLU A 95 4.79 -12.49 12.47
N VAL A 96 3.96 -11.57 12.99
CA VAL A 96 3.31 -11.74 14.30
C VAL A 96 2.32 -12.89 14.25
N GLY A 97 1.45 -12.94 13.23
CA GLY A 97 0.46 -14.00 13.07
C GLY A 97 1.10 -15.39 12.95
N GLU A 98 2.17 -15.51 12.15
CA GLU A 98 2.94 -16.75 12.06
C GLU A 98 3.48 -17.15 13.43
N ARG A 99 4.19 -16.25 14.14
CA ARG A 99 4.79 -16.58 15.46
C ARG A 99 3.75 -16.91 16.54
N THR A 100 2.66 -16.16 16.61
CA THR A 100 1.63 -16.36 17.63
C THR A 100 0.89 -17.69 17.41
N MET A 101 0.62 -18.09 16.17
CA MET A 101 0.01 -19.39 15.88
C MET A 101 0.86 -20.58 16.35
N TRP A 102 2.19 -20.45 16.37
CA TRP A 102 3.08 -21.49 16.93
C TRP A 102 3.23 -21.42 18.46
N GLN A 103 2.86 -20.30 19.09
CA GLN A 103 2.99 -20.09 20.55
C GLN A 103 1.68 -20.27 21.33
N GLU A 104 0.58 -20.65 20.69
CA GLU A 104 -0.74 -20.84 21.31
C GLU A 104 -0.83 -21.97 22.36
N GLU A 105 0.30 -22.60 22.75
CA GLU A 105 0.39 -23.39 23.99
C GLU A 105 0.58 -22.56 25.27
N SER A 106 0.90 -21.25 25.18
CA SER A 106 1.09 -20.37 26.35
C SER A 106 -0.03 -19.32 26.47
N SER A 107 -1.04 -19.67 27.25
CA SER A 107 -2.39 -19.08 27.28
C SER A 107 -2.55 -17.69 27.93
N LEU A 108 -1.48 -16.94 28.22
CA LEU A 108 -1.59 -15.70 29.03
C LEU A 108 -1.13 -14.38 28.38
N GLY A 109 -0.61 -14.39 27.13
CA GLY A 109 -0.13 -13.17 26.45
C GLY A 109 -0.65 -12.93 25.03
N SER A 110 -1.44 -13.86 24.48
CA SER A 110 -1.86 -13.82 23.07
C SER A 110 -2.87 -12.70 22.77
N GLY A 111 -3.76 -12.37 23.71
CA GLY A 111 -4.85 -11.41 23.51
C GLY A 111 -4.39 -9.99 23.21
N GLU A 112 -3.43 -9.47 23.98
CA GLU A 112 -2.90 -8.10 23.79
C GLU A 112 -2.18 -7.96 22.45
N VAL A 113 -1.49 -9.01 22.00
CA VAL A 113 -0.77 -9.03 20.72
C VAL A 113 -1.77 -8.96 19.55
N TRP A 114 -2.84 -9.76 19.61
CA TRP A 114 -3.89 -9.72 18.59
C TRP A 114 -4.65 -8.39 18.55
N GLU A 115 -4.88 -7.77 19.71
CA GLU A 115 -5.45 -6.43 19.79
C GLU A 115 -4.54 -5.40 19.09
N MET A 116 -3.23 -5.45 19.34
CA MET A 116 -2.27 -4.58 18.67
C MET A 116 -2.24 -4.79 17.15
N VAL A 117 -2.29 -6.04 16.67
CA VAL A 117 -2.37 -6.34 15.22
C VAL A 117 -3.66 -5.78 14.61
N THR A 118 -4.79 -5.97 15.29
CA THR A 118 -6.08 -5.41 14.86
C THR A 118 -6.02 -3.88 14.77
N ARG A 119 -5.35 -3.24 15.74
CA ARG A 119 -5.16 -1.78 15.75
C ARG A 119 -4.30 -1.32 14.58
N ILE A 120 -3.24 -2.05 14.24
CA ILE A 120 -2.39 -1.78 13.08
C ILE A 120 -3.20 -1.81 11.76
N GLU A 121 -4.12 -2.76 11.61
CA GLU A 121 -5.01 -2.84 10.45
C GLU A 121 -5.96 -1.64 10.36
N GLN A 122 -6.57 -1.26 11.47
CA GLN A 122 -7.47 -0.10 11.50
C GLN A 122 -6.74 1.18 11.08
N LEU A 123 -5.56 1.42 11.66
CA LEU A 123 -4.74 2.60 11.36
C LEU A 123 -4.32 2.67 9.88
N THR A 124 -4.07 1.52 9.26
CA THR A 124 -3.69 1.47 7.84
C THR A 124 -4.89 1.49 6.88
N ALA A 125 -6.03 0.90 7.26
CA ALA A 125 -7.25 0.87 6.46
C ALA A 125 -7.96 2.23 6.39
N GLU A 126 -8.03 2.96 7.52
CA GLU A 126 -8.69 4.28 7.60
C GLU A 126 -8.13 5.25 6.56
N SER A 127 -6.80 5.23 6.37
CA SER A 127 -6.08 6.07 5.39
C SER A 127 -6.54 5.85 3.94
N VAL A 128 -7.04 4.65 3.59
CA VAL A 128 -7.57 4.33 2.25
C VAL A 128 -8.85 5.10 1.97
N SER A 129 -9.71 5.19 2.98
CA SER A 129 -11.07 5.69 2.84
C SER A 129 -11.09 7.21 2.62
N GLU A 130 -10.20 7.93 3.29
CA GLU A 130 -10.03 9.38 3.16
C GLU A 130 -9.48 9.76 1.78
N GLY A 131 -8.49 9.01 1.27
CA GLY A 131 -7.93 9.23 -0.06
C GLY A 131 -8.95 9.02 -1.19
N LYS A 132 -9.84 8.03 -1.05
CA LYS A 132 -10.93 7.79 -2.02
C LYS A 132 -12.02 8.87 -1.98
N LYS A 133 -12.36 9.41 -0.80
CA LYS A 133 -13.31 10.53 -0.68
C LYS A 133 -12.75 11.80 -1.34
N LYS A 134 -11.49 12.16 -1.11
CA LYS A 134 -10.84 13.33 -1.75
C LYS A 134 -10.71 13.21 -3.27
N ARG A 135 -10.43 12.03 -3.83
CA ARG A 135 -10.37 11.81 -5.29
C ARG A 135 -11.74 11.90 -5.98
N LYS A 136 -12.84 11.71 -5.25
CA LYS A 136 -14.20 11.78 -5.81
C LYS A 136 -14.71 13.22 -5.89
N THR A 137 -14.35 14.08 -4.92
CA THR A 137 -14.66 15.52 -4.94
C THR A 137 -13.77 16.28 -5.93
N SER A 138 -12.48 15.97 -6.03
CA SER A 138 -11.59 16.69 -6.97
C SER A 138 -11.87 16.39 -8.46
N LYS A 139 -12.51 15.27 -8.79
CA LYS A 139 -12.88 14.94 -10.18
C LYS A 139 -14.19 15.61 -10.63
N THR A 140 -15.04 16.05 -9.71
CA THR A 140 -16.29 16.79 -10.04
C THR A 140 -16.09 18.30 -10.16
N ASP A 141 -15.00 18.86 -9.64
CA ASP A 141 -14.76 20.31 -9.65
C ASP A 141 -13.95 20.81 -10.86
N VAL A 142 -13.26 19.93 -11.60
CA VAL A 142 -12.48 20.33 -12.80
C VAL A 142 -13.36 20.49 -14.05
N GLU A 143 -14.57 19.93 -14.06
CA GLU A 143 -15.50 20.02 -15.19
C GLU A 143 -16.57 21.11 -15.06
N ALA A 144 -16.56 21.91 -13.98
CA ALA A 144 -17.61 22.89 -13.66
C ALA A 144 -17.21 24.37 -13.91
N LYS A 145 -16.16 24.64 -14.70
CA LYS A 145 -15.71 26.01 -15.02
C LYS A 145 -15.76 26.38 -16.49
N THR A 146 -16.63 25.73 -17.27
CA THR A 146 -17.01 26.20 -18.60
C THR A 146 -18.53 26.20 -18.74
N LYS A 147 -19.09 27.41 -18.91
CA LYS A 147 -20.45 27.74 -19.36
C LYS A 147 -21.56 27.75 -18.29
N GLY A 148 -21.97 28.97 -17.95
CA GLY A 148 -23.30 29.46 -18.32
C GLY A 148 -24.50 28.93 -17.53
N SER A 149 -25.00 29.78 -16.64
CA SER A 149 -26.40 30.05 -16.31
C SER A 149 -27.49 29.00 -16.64
N ALA A 150 -28.29 28.72 -15.60
CA ALA A 150 -29.75 28.60 -15.60
C ALA A 150 -30.36 27.21 -15.29
N LYS A 151 -31.23 27.27 -14.28
CA LYS A 151 -32.34 26.39 -13.90
C LYS A 151 -32.05 25.13 -13.08
N GLU A 152 -32.56 25.21 -11.85
CA GLU A 152 -32.92 24.12 -10.94
C GLU A 152 -33.36 22.85 -11.68
N ARG A 153 -32.68 21.74 -11.40
CA ARG A 153 -33.19 20.39 -11.66
C ARG A 153 -32.80 19.50 -10.49
N ALA A 154 -33.80 19.15 -9.69
CA ALA A 154 -33.72 18.19 -8.60
C ALA A 154 -33.06 16.88 -9.06
N TRP A 155 -32.03 16.44 -8.33
CA TRP A 155 -31.37 15.15 -8.53
C TRP A 155 -32.34 14.01 -8.21
N LYS A 156 -32.69 13.22 -9.24
CA LYS A 156 -33.23 11.87 -9.04
C LYS A 156 -32.11 10.86 -9.29
N PRO A 157 -31.82 9.94 -8.36
CA PRO A 157 -30.81 8.91 -8.60
C PRO A 157 -31.29 7.98 -9.71
N ARG A 158 -30.41 7.71 -10.70
CA ARG A 158 -30.68 6.76 -11.78
C ARG A 158 -30.82 5.35 -11.20
N LYS A 159 -32.02 4.77 -11.33
CA LYS A 159 -32.27 3.35 -11.06
C LYS A 159 -31.54 2.53 -12.14
N TRP A 160 -30.72 1.58 -11.70
CA TRP A 160 -30.07 0.58 -12.55
C TRP A 160 -31.14 -0.19 -13.33
N SER A 161 -30.97 -0.34 -14.65
CA SER A 161 -31.89 -1.11 -15.49
C SER A 161 -31.11 -2.16 -16.29
N ALA A 162 -31.70 -3.36 -16.38
CA ALA A 162 -31.11 -4.55 -17.01
C ALA A 162 -30.76 -4.37 -18.51
N GLY A 163 -31.23 -3.28 -19.15
CA GLY A 163 -30.88 -2.96 -20.54
C GLY A 163 -29.44 -2.48 -20.75
N GLN A 164 -28.70 -2.14 -19.68
CA GLN A 164 -27.30 -1.69 -19.78
C GLN A 164 -26.28 -2.84 -19.84
N GLU A 165 -26.70 -4.11 -19.74
CA GLU A 165 -25.82 -5.28 -19.75
C GLU A 165 -25.64 -5.87 -21.16
N MET A 166 -25.35 -5.04 -22.17
CA MET A 166 -25.14 -5.52 -23.54
C MET A 166 -23.98 -6.53 -23.64
N TRP A 167 -22.96 -6.41 -22.78
CA TRP A 167 -21.82 -7.32 -22.73
C TRP A 167 -22.15 -8.73 -22.21
N LYS A 168 -23.24 -8.90 -21.43
CA LYS A 168 -23.67 -10.23 -20.96
C LYS A 168 -24.33 -11.06 -22.06
N LYS A 169 -24.94 -10.40 -23.06
CA LYS A 169 -25.50 -11.11 -24.22
C LYS A 169 -24.40 -11.75 -25.05
N ASP A 170 -23.28 -11.06 -25.20
CA ASP A 170 -22.09 -11.56 -25.90
C ASP A 170 -21.49 -12.79 -25.19
N ALA A 171 -21.44 -12.76 -23.86
CA ALA A 171 -20.90 -13.87 -23.05
C ALA A 171 -21.82 -15.10 -22.96
N LEU A 172 -23.11 -14.96 -23.25
CA LEU A 172 -24.11 -16.04 -23.16
C LEU A 172 -24.55 -16.58 -24.53
N ASP A 173 -24.02 -16.02 -25.62
CA ASP A 173 -24.23 -16.59 -26.94
C ASP A 173 -23.40 -17.88 -27.08
N ALA A 174 -24.04 -19.01 -26.78
CA ALA A 174 -23.47 -20.34 -26.87
C ALA A 174 -23.04 -20.75 -28.31
N ASN A 175 -23.29 -19.90 -29.30
CA ASN A 175 -22.89 -20.11 -30.69
C ASN A 175 -21.65 -19.30 -31.11
N ALA A 176 -21.08 -18.47 -30.23
CA ALA A 176 -19.76 -17.89 -30.40
C ALA A 176 -18.71 -18.99 -30.17
N ARG A 177 -18.41 -19.75 -31.22
CA ARG A 177 -17.33 -20.75 -31.22
C ARG A 177 -15.98 -20.06 -31.29
N ASP A 178 -15.62 -19.39 -30.21
CA ASP A 178 -14.27 -18.90 -30.01
C ASP A 178 -13.46 -20.16 -29.69
N GLY A 179 -12.59 -20.57 -30.61
CA GLY A 179 -11.86 -21.85 -30.57
C GLY A 179 -10.88 -22.08 -29.40
N TRP A 180 -11.14 -21.46 -28.26
CA TRP A 180 -10.44 -21.56 -26.99
C TRP A 180 -10.86 -22.84 -26.26
N ALA A 181 -10.10 -23.91 -26.48
CA ALA A 181 -10.13 -25.10 -25.66
C ALA A 181 -8.97 -25.09 -24.66
N PHE A 182 -9.24 -25.38 -23.39
CA PHE A 182 -8.28 -25.37 -22.29
C PHE A 182 -7.07 -26.32 -22.50
N ASP A 183 -7.19 -27.29 -23.42
CA ASP A 183 -6.16 -28.28 -23.77
C ASP A 183 -5.20 -27.90 -24.93
N LYS A 184 -5.29 -26.70 -25.51
CA LYS A 184 -4.44 -26.27 -26.66
C LYS A 184 -3.18 -25.50 -26.28
N TRP A 185 -2.50 -25.87 -25.20
CA TRP A 185 -1.15 -25.37 -24.90
C TRP A 185 -0.08 -26.24 -25.60
N GLN A 186 -0.03 -26.19 -26.93
CA GLN A 186 0.98 -26.97 -27.65
C GLN A 186 2.39 -26.38 -27.45
N LEU A 187 3.28 -27.21 -26.91
CA LEU A 187 4.72 -26.97 -26.79
C LEU A 187 5.31 -26.46 -28.11
N GLN A 188 5.88 -25.26 -28.11
CA GLN A 188 6.81 -24.85 -29.15
C GLN A 188 8.07 -25.73 -29.07
N ARG A 189 8.18 -26.71 -29.98
CA ARG A 189 9.45 -27.41 -30.22
C ARG A 189 10.36 -26.54 -31.10
N PRO A 190 11.68 -26.47 -30.83
CA PRO A 190 12.58 -25.63 -31.62
C PRO A 190 12.82 -26.23 -33.01
N ALA A 191 12.91 -25.35 -34.01
CA ALA A 191 13.10 -25.70 -35.41
C ALA A 191 14.50 -26.29 -35.67
N ALA A 192 14.55 -27.53 -36.13
CA ALA A 192 15.74 -28.12 -36.71
C ALA A 192 15.38 -28.94 -37.96
N ALA A 193 16.32 -28.96 -38.90
CA ALA A 193 16.39 -29.72 -40.17
C ALA A 193 15.82 -29.03 -41.43
N ALA A 194 16.62 -28.10 -41.96
CA ALA A 194 16.60 -27.74 -43.38
C ALA A 194 16.93 -28.98 -44.24
N LYS A 195 15.99 -29.39 -45.09
CA LYS A 195 16.18 -30.47 -46.07
C LYS A 195 16.80 -29.94 -47.37
N ARG A 196 17.72 -30.76 -47.87
CA ARG A 196 18.60 -30.62 -49.02
C ARG A 196 17.86 -30.40 -50.36
N ARG A 197 18.45 -29.57 -51.23
CA ARG A 197 18.10 -29.42 -52.66
C ARG A 197 18.65 -30.59 -53.49
N PRO A 198 17.93 -31.11 -54.50
CA PRO A 198 18.54 -31.94 -55.54
C PRO A 198 19.04 -31.10 -56.73
N LEU A 199 20.21 -31.52 -57.25
CA LEU A 199 20.86 -31.04 -58.46
C LEU A 199 20.04 -31.40 -59.72
N ARG A 200 19.98 -30.50 -60.70
CA ARG A 200 19.62 -30.83 -62.09
C ARG A 200 20.84 -30.60 -62.98
N LEU A 201 21.13 -31.63 -63.77
CA LEU A 201 21.98 -31.62 -64.96
C LEU A 201 21.41 -30.70 -66.04
#